data_AF-A0A938KCN7-F1
#
_entry.id   AF-A0A938KCN7-F1
#
_cell.length_a   1.000
_cell.length_b   1.000
_cell.length_c   1.000
_cell.angle_alpha   90.00
_cell.angle_beta   90.00
_cell.angle_gamma   90.00
#
_symmetry.space_group_name_H-M   'P 1'
#
loop_
_entity.id
_entity.type
_entity.pdbx_description
1 polymer ?
#
loop_
_entity_poly.entity_id
_entity_poly.type
_entity_poly.pdbx_seq_one_letter_code
_entity_poly.pdbx_strand_id
1 'polypeptide(L)'
;MKIAQHFRDTNDVTLFRGDCVELLRKIHDESAQLVVTSPPYNVGKEYEKEVTIEDYLKFQRVVIEECVRIVRPGGSICWQVGNHVNGHGQMIPLDILLHPLFAEYASTDVIRLRNRIVWHFEHGLHCKNRFSGRHETILWYSKGDKYVFNLDAVRIPQKYPGKLAYKGDRRGQYSCNPLGKNPGDVWIIPNVKNNHVEKTSHPCQFPIEIPERLILALAKEGDLVVDPFLGVGTVAVAAVLHERRVAGADIKEKYLAVARKRISAAIAGHLKRRPFGQPVYQPKPNSPLTTSPWIARSQPKSYFTNAR
;
A
#
# COMPACT_ATOMS: atom_id res chain seq x y z
N MET A 1 -19.41 -7.46 13.06
CA MET A 1 -18.28 -8.34 12.71
C MET A 1 -17.66 -8.96 13.96
N LYS A 2 -17.34 -10.26 13.96
CA LYS A 2 -16.65 -10.95 15.07
C LYS A 2 -15.19 -11.28 14.70
N ILE A 3 -14.30 -11.19 15.70
CA ILE A 3 -12.87 -11.53 15.54
C ILE A 3 -12.62 -12.95 16.06
N ALA A 4 -12.13 -13.82 15.18
CA ALA A 4 -11.74 -15.20 15.48
C ALA A 4 -10.23 -15.40 15.40
N GLN A 5 -9.71 -16.39 16.12
CA GLN A 5 -8.29 -16.77 16.11
C GLN A 5 -7.98 -17.89 15.10
N HIS A 6 -8.99 -18.66 14.70
CA HIS A 6 -8.87 -19.74 13.73
C HIS A 6 -9.71 -19.43 12.50
N PHE A 7 -9.18 -19.75 11.32
CA PHE A 7 -9.87 -19.52 10.06
C PHE A 7 -11.09 -20.43 9.90
N ARG A 8 -12.17 -19.84 9.39
CA ARG A 8 -13.38 -20.50 8.86
C ARG A 8 -13.94 -19.62 7.75
N ASP A 9 -14.55 -20.24 6.74
CA ASP A 9 -15.12 -19.53 5.58
C ASP A 9 -16.30 -18.63 5.89
N THR A 10 -16.80 -18.65 7.12
CA THR A 10 -17.90 -17.78 7.58
C THR A 10 -17.42 -16.66 8.51
N ASN A 11 -16.13 -16.61 8.85
CA ASN A 11 -15.61 -15.56 9.72
C ASN A 11 -15.62 -14.20 9.03
N ASP A 12 -16.02 -13.16 9.77
CA ASP A 12 -15.83 -11.77 9.35
C ASP A 12 -14.34 -11.38 9.42
N VAL A 13 -13.70 -11.70 10.54
CA VAL A 13 -12.30 -11.35 10.80
C VAL A 13 -11.59 -12.55 11.40
N THR A 14 -10.48 -12.97 10.78
CA THR A 14 -9.56 -13.99 11.30
C THR A 14 -8.20 -13.35 11.57
N LEU A 15 -7.75 -13.42 12.83
CA LEU A 15 -6.41 -13.01 13.26
C LEU A 15 -5.66 -14.24 13.74
N PHE A 16 -4.92 -14.86 12.84
CA PHE A 16 -4.20 -16.10 13.09
C PHE A 16 -2.84 -15.82 13.74
N ARG A 17 -2.57 -16.43 14.89
CA ARG A 17 -1.25 -16.40 15.52
C ARG A 17 -0.44 -17.59 15.05
N GLY A 18 0.53 -17.36 14.17
CA GLY A 18 1.38 -18.41 13.64
C GLY A 18 2.04 -18.02 12.33
N ASP A 19 2.63 -19.02 11.67
CA ASP A 19 3.25 -18.84 10.38
C ASP A 19 2.20 -18.51 9.29
N CYS A 20 2.58 -17.65 8.34
CA CYS A 20 1.66 -17.19 7.31
C CYS A 20 1.25 -18.31 6.33
N VAL A 21 2.15 -19.26 6.03
CA VAL A 21 1.88 -20.41 5.16
C VAL A 21 0.91 -21.37 5.85
N GLU A 22 0.98 -21.52 7.17
CA GLU A 22 0.00 -22.32 7.93
C GLU A 22 -1.42 -21.74 7.82
N LEU A 23 -1.57 -20.42 7.87
CA LEU A 23 -2.86 -19.78 7.61
C LEU A 23 -3.30 -20.01 6.17
N LEU A 24 -2.43 -19.72 5.20
CA LEU A 24 -2.77 -19.79 3.79
C LEU A 24 -3.23 -21.20 3.38
N ARG A 25 -2.57 -22.25 3.88
CA ARG A 25 -2.97 -23.65 3.67
C ARG A 25 -4.36 -24.00 4.21
N LYS A 26 -4.88 -23.24 5.17
CA LYS A 26 -6.24 -23.41 5.72
C LYS A 26 -7.30 -22.70 4.89
N ILE A 27 -6.91 -21.78 4.01
CA ILE A 27 -7.81 -21.06 3.12
C ILE A 27 -8.01 -21.91 1.87
N HIS A 28 -9.27 -22.13 1.50
CA HIS A 28 -9.63 -22.91 0.31
C HIS A 28 -9.14 -22.24 -0.97
N ASP A 29 -8.85 -23.06 -1.98
CA ASP A 29 -8.53 -22.62 -3.34
C ASP A 29 -9.61 -21.66 -3.84
N GLU A 30 -9.18 -20.62 -4.56
CA GLU A 30 -10.08 -19.71 -5.26
C GLU A 30 -11.21 -19.10 -4.41
N SER A 31 -10.95 -18.88 -3.12
CA SER A 31 -11.93 -18.35 -2.15
C SER A 31 -11.72 -16.87 -1.80
N ALA A 32 -10.51 -16.35 -1.98
CA ALA A 32 -10.17 -14.96 -1.70
C ALA A 32 -10.37 -14.06 -2.93
N GLN A 33 -10.90 -12.86 -2.73
CA GLN A 33 -10.97 -11.85 -3.80
C GLN A 33 -9.66 -11.08 -3.92
N LEU A 34 -9.04 -10.75 -2.80
CA LEU A 34 -7.92 -9.80 -2.79
C LEU A 34 -6.88 -10.20 -1.74
N VAL A 35 -5.63 -10.30 -2.15
CA VAL A 35 -4.48 -10.30 -1.23
C VAL A 35 -3.89 -8.90 -1.23
N VAL A 36 -3.75 -8.26 -0.07
CA VAL A 36 -2.97 -7.02 0.10
C VAL A 36 -1.97 -7.26 1.22
N THR A 37 -0.69 -7.05 0.95
CA THR A 37 0.32 -7.31 1.97
C THR A 37 1.60 -6.52 1.78
N SER A 38 2.45 -6.55 2.81
CA SER A 38 3.80 -5.99 2.85
C SER A 38 4.70 -6.99 3.60
N PRO A 39 5.44 -7.87 2.91
CA PRO A 39 6.30 -8.84 3.57
C PRO A 39 7.41 -8.17 4.40
N PRO A 40 7.94 -8.86 5.43
CA PRO A 40 9.12 -8.39 6.14
C PRO A 40 10.35 -8.40 5.21
N TYR A 41 11.03 -7.26 5.10
CA TYR A 41 12.20 -7.12 4.21
C TYR A 41 13.51 -7.65 4.80
N ASN A 42 13.47 -8.29 5.99
CA ASN A 42 14.62 -8.75 6.77
C ASN A 42 15.77 -7.72 6.84
N VAL A 43 15.40 -6.43 6.90
CA VAL A 43 16.35 -5.31 6.99
C VAL A 43 16.81 -5.19 8.43
N GLY A 44 17.97 -5.78 8.73
CA GLY A 44 18.92 -5.40 9.78
C GLY A 44 18.37 -4.63 10.99
N LYS A 45 17.39 -5.19 11.69
CA LYS A 45 17.00 -4.75 13.03
C LYS A 45 17.58 -5.77 14.00
N GLU A 46 18.18 -5.30 15.08
CA GLU A 46 19.08 -5.93 16.07
C GLU A 46 18.73 -7.34 16.62
N TYR A 47 17.70 -8.03 16.12
CA TYR A 47 17.21 -9.29 16.69
C TYR A 47 16.82 -10.39 15.68
N GLU A 48 17.13 -10.28 14.40
CA GLU A 48 16.83 -11.36 13.43
C GLU A 48 18.11 -11.76 12.68
N LYS A 49 18.41 -13.08 12.65
CA LYS A 49 19.55 -13.68 11.93
C LYS A 49 19.59 -13.10 10.51
N GLU A 50 20.78 -12.74 10.00
CA GLU A 50 20.92 -12.28 8.62
C GLU A 50 20.36 -13.34 7.67
N VAL A 51 19.17 -13.07 7.11
CA VAL A 51 18.56 -13.90 6.08
C VAL A 51 19.11 -13.40 4.76
N THR A 52 19.68 -14.30 3.96
CA THR A 52 20.19 -13.95 2.63
C THR A 52 19.05 -13.50 1.72
N ILE A 53 19.34 -12.70 0.69
CA ILE A 53 18.33 -12.37 -0.35
C ILE A 53 17.80 -13.64 -0.99
N GLU A 54 18.63 -14.66 -1.17
CA GLU A 54 18.24 -15.97 -1.70
C GLU A 54 17.16 -16.65 -0.84
N ASP A 55 17.37 -16.70 0.47
CA ASP A 55 16.42 -17.32 1.40
C ASP A 55 15.13 -16.50 1.52
N TYR A 56 15.24 -15.16 1.45
CA TYR A 56 14.08 -14.29 1.32
C TYR A 56 13.25 -14.63 0.07
N LEU A 57 13.88 -14.74 -1.10
CA LEU A 57 13.17 -15.07 -2.35
C LEU A 57 12.56 -16.48 -2.32
N LYS A 58 13.24 -17.47 -1.74
CA LYS A 58 12.68 -18.82 -1.53
C LYS A 58 11.44 -18.80 -0.65
N PHE A 59 11.47 -18.05 0.45
CA PHE A 59 10.30 -17.91 1.32
C PHE A 59 9.16 -17.19 0.61
N GLN A 60 9.45 -16.08 -0.08
CA GLN A 60 8.45 -15.31 -0.82
C GLN A 60 7.80 -16.14 -1.92
N ARG A 61 8.56 -17.00 -2.61
CA ARG A 61 8.04 -17.94 -3.62
C ARG A 61 6.92 -18.82 -3.05
N VAL A 62 7.14 -19.45 -1.89
CA VAL A 62 6.15 -20.32 -1.23
C VAL A 62 4.88 -19.53 -0.88
N VAL A 63 5.04 -18.30 -0.37
CA VAL A 63 3.89 -17.47 0.01
C VAL A 63 3.13 -16.99 -1.24
N ILE A 64 3.85 -16.62 -2.30
CA ILE A 64 3.25 -16.21 -3.58
C ILE A 64 2.45 -17.37 -4.20
N GLU A 65 3.01 -18.57 -4.21
CA GLU A 65 2.32 -19.78 -4.70
C GLU A 65 0.97 -19.98 -4.01
N GLU A 66 0.98 -19.93 -2.68
CA GLU A 66 -0.24 -20.07 -1.89
C GLU A 66 -1.22 -18.91 -2.11
N CYS A 67 -0.73 -17.67 -2.27
CA CYS A 67 -1.57 -16.52 -2.61
C CYS A 67 -2.23 -16.70 -3.99
N VAL A 68 -1.51 -17.21 -4.99
CA VAL A 68 -2.06 -17.51 -6.32
C VAL A 68 -3.12 -18.61 -6.26
N ARG A 69 -2.92 -19.63 -5.42
CA ARG A 69 -3.88 -20.71 -5.18
C ARG A 69 -5.19 -20.20 -4.59
N ILE A 70 -5.13 -19.39 -3.53
CA ILE A 70 -6.34 -18.95 -2.81
C ILE A 70 -7.12 -17.85 -3.53
N VAL A 71 -6.48 -17.06 -4.39
CA VAL A 71 -7.16 -15.97 -5.11
C VAL A 71 -8.04 -16.56 -6.21
N ARG A 72 -9.31 -16.14 -6.25
CA ARG A 72 -10.29 -16.59 -7.24
C ARG A 72 -10.05 -15.99 -8.63
N PRO A 73 -10.54 -16.60 -9.71
CA PRO A 73 -10.56 -15.96 -11.03
C PRO A 73 -11.22 -14.57 -10.96
N GLY A 74 -10.52 -13.55 -11.48
CA GLY A 74 -10.92 -12.14 -11.38
C GLY A 74 -10.58 -11.45 -10.04
N GLY A 75 -9.94 -12.18 -9.12
CA GLY A 75 -9.31 -11.66 -7.93
C GLY A 75 -7.97 -10.97 -8.20
N SER A 76 -7.38 -10.36 -7.17
CA SER A 76 -6.13 -9.60 -7.28
C SER A 76 -5.15 -9.88 -6.15
N ILE A 77 -3.86 -9.66 -6.43
CA ILE A 77 -2.76 -9.69 -5.45
C ILE A 77 -2.04 -8.35 -5.54
N CYS A 78 -1.90 -7.67 -4.41
CA CYS A 78 -1.21 -6.39 -4.28
C CYS A 78 -0.06 -6.52 -3.29
N TRP A 79 1.16 -6.49 -3.84
CA TRP A 79 2.39 -6.77 -3.10
C TRP A 79 3.18 -5.48 -2.87
N GLN A 80 3.07 -4.93 -1.67
CA GLN A 80 3.74 -3.69 -1.28
C GLN A 80 5.17 -3.99 -0.82
N VAL A 81 6.17 -3.43 -1.50
CA VAL A 81 7.58 -3.67 -1.18
C VAL A 81 8.43 -2.40 -1.35
N GLY A 82 9.46 -2.28 -0.52
CA GLY A 82 10.44 -1.20 -0.59
C GLY A 82 11.79 -1.65 -1.16
N ASN A 83 12.85 -0.97 -0.70
CA ASN A 83 14.22 -1.29 -1.03
C ASN A 83 14.93 -1.92 0.17
N HIS A 84 15.73 -2.95 -0.07
CA HIS A 84 16.73 -3.42 0.88
C HIS A 84 18.05 -2.68 0.64
N VAL A 85 18.82 -2.43 1.69
CA VAL A 85 20.15 -1.82 1.60
C VAL A 85 21.11 -2.74 2.33
N ASN A 86 22.07 -3.31 1.60
CA ASN A 86 23.03 -4.24 2.19
C ASN A 86 24.13 -3.48 2.99
N GLY A 87 24.99 -4.24 3.67
CA GLY A 87 26.10 -3.70 4.49
C GLY A 87 27.10 -2.81 3.72
N HIS A 88 27.12 -2.86 2.40
CA HIS A 88 27.97 -2.01 1.54
C HIS A 88 27.26 -0.76 1.02
N GLY A 89 26.02 -0.51 1.46
CA GLY A 89 25.23 0.63 0.99
C GLY A 89 24.66 0.45 -0.41
N GLN A 90 24.72 -0.73 -1.02
CA GLN A 90 24.04 -1.01 -2.29
C GLN A 90 22.53 -1.06 -2.06
N MET A 91 21.77 -0.40 -2.94
CA MET A 91 20.31 -0.47 -2.94
C MET A 91 19.85 -1.68 -3.75
N ILE A 92 18.98 -2.50 -3.19
CA ILE A 92 18.37 -3.66 -3.82
C ILE A 92 16.86 -3.42 -3.88
N PRO A 93 16.30 -3.07 -5.05
CA PRO A 93 14.87 -2.89 -5.24
C PRO A 93 14.15 -4.23 -5.21
N LEU A 94 13.35 -4.47 -4.17
CA LEU A 94 12.76 -5.80 -3.94
C LEU A 94 11.66 -6.13 -4.96
N ASP A 95 10.96 -5.12 -5.49
CA ASP A 95 9.97 -5.29 -6.55
C ASP A 95 10.57 -5.89 -7.83
N ILE A 96 11.79 -5.49 -8.19
CA ILE A 96 12.51 -6.05 -9.34
C ILE A 96 12.83 -7.53 -9.12
N LEU A 97 13.22 -7.91 -7.91
CA LEU A 97 13.57 -9.31 -7.59
C LEU A 97 12.33 -10.20 -7.44
N LEU A 98 11.21 -9.65 -7.01
CA LEU A 98 9.97 -10.41 -6.80
C LEU A 98 9.14 -10.56 -8.08
N HIS A 99 9.21 -9.61 -9.01
CA HIS A 99 8.44 -9.68 -10.26
C HIS A 99 8.65 -11.00 -11.04
N PRO A 100 9.88 -11.54 -11.19
CA PRO A 100 10.11 -12.84 -11.81
C PRO A 100 9.35 -13.99 -11.13
N LEU A 101 9.22 -13.99 -9.81
CA LEU A 101 8.50 -15.04 -9.07
C LEU A 101 7.02 -15.08 -9.45
N PHE A 102 6.41 -13.90 -9.64
CA PHE A 102 5.04 -13.82 -10.16
C PHE A 102 4.98 -14.17 -11.66
N ALA A 103 5.99 -13.78 -12.44
CA ALA A 103 6.03 -14.02 -13.88
C ALA A 103 6.04 -15.52 -14.25
N GLU A 104 6.52 -16.38 -13.36
CA GLU A 104 6.42 -17.84 -13.51
C GLU A 104 4.97 -18.35 -13.62
N TYR A 105 4.01 -17.64 -13.01
CA TYR A 105 2.58 -17.90 -13.14
C TYR A 105 1.91 -17.04 -14.24
N ALA A 106 2.64 -16.07 -14.80
CA ALA A 106 2.15 -15.25 -15.91
C ALA A 106 2.30 -15.96 -17.26
N SER A 107 3.31 -16.83 -17.40
CA SER A 107 3.52 -17.65 -18.59
C SER A 107 2.41 -18.67 -18.85
N THR A 108 1.60 -18.97 -17.83
CA THR A 108 0.42 -19.85 -17.90
C THR A 108 -0.91 -19.08 -17.93
N ASP A 109 -0.86 -17.75 -18.17
CA ASP A 109 -2.01 -16.84 -18.21
C ASP A 109 -2.83 -16.77 -16.89
N VAL A 110 -2.29 -17.32 -15.79
CA VAL A 110 -2.96 -17.38 -14.49
C VAL A 110 -3.00 -15.99 -13.87
N ILE A 111 -1.86 -15.29 -13.76
CA ILE A 111 -1.79 -13.93 -13.22
C ILE A 111 -1.17 -12.92 -14.19
N ARG A 112 -1.64 -11.67 -14.16
CA ARG A 112 -1.16 -10.58 -15.02
C ARG A 112 -0.87 -9.33 -14.22
N LEU A 113 0.32 -8.73 -14.43
CA LEU A 113 0.64 -7.43 -13.85
C LEU A 113 -0.23 -6.35 -14.48
N ARG A 114 -0.93 -5.56 -13.66
CA ARG A 114 -1.79 -4.46 -14.10
C ARG A 114 -1.14 -3.11 -13.89
N ASN A 115 -0.57 -2.87 -12.71
CA ASN A 115 0.24 -1.69 -12.44
C ASN A 115 1.40 -2.01 -11.50
N ARG A 116 2.50 -1.29 -11.73
CA ARG A 116 3.55 -1.05 -10.75
C ARG A 116 3.28 0.30 -10.11
N ILE A 117 2.51 0.31 -9.03
CA ILE A 117 2.06 1.54 -8.36
C ILE A 117 3.20 2.07 -7.49
N VAL A 118 3.49 3.36 -7.58
CA VAL A 118 4.48 4.07 -6.76
C VAL A 118 3.77 4.76 -5.61
N TRP A 119 4.03 4.31 -4.39
CA TRP A 119 3.64 5.04 -3.18
C TRP A 119 4.74 6.03 -2.81
N HIS A 120 4.49 7.32 -3.03
CA HIS A 120 5.37 8.41 -2.65
C HIS A 120 5.04 8.94 -1.24
N PHE A 121 6.09 9.10 -0.42
CA PHE A 121 6.03 9.75 0.89
C PHE A 121 7.19 10.74 1.06
N GLU A 122 6.94 11.84 1.75
CA GLU A 122 7.88 12.98 1.80
C GLU A 122 8.91 12.85 2.94
N HIS A 123 8.57 12.16 4.03
CA HIS A 123 9.40 12.07 5.22
C HIS A 123 10.16 10.74 5.32
N GLY A 124 11.45 10.80 5.65
CA GLY A 124 12.28 9.63 5.85
C GLY A 124 13.71 9.99 6.20
N LEU A 125 14.53 8.97 6.49
CA LEU A 125 15.96 9.16 6.70
C LEU A 125 16.62 9.74 5.44
N HIS A 126 17.70 10.49 5.66
CA HIS A 126 18.49 11.11 4.59
C HIS A 126 19.75 10.31 4.33
N CYS A 127 20.05 10.10 3.06
CA CYS A 127 21.30 9.51 2.59
C CYS A 127 22.30 10.62 2.24
N LYS A 128 23.59 10.40 2.52
CA LYS A 128 24.69 11.32 2.13
C LYS A 128 25.28 10.99 0.75
N ASN A 129 25.38 9.70 0.43
CA ASN A 129 26.11 9.22 -0.75
C ASN A 129 25.21 8.83 -1.93
N ARG A 130 23.90 9.16 -1.86
CA ARG A 130 22.89 8.95 -2.91
C ARG A 130 21.63 9.74 -2.60
N PHE A 131 20.71 9.84 -3.57
CA PHE A 131 19.38 10.37 -3.32
C PHE A 131 18.62 9.51 -2.30
N SER A 132 17.91 10.18 -1.40
CA SER A 132 17.17 9.50 -0.35
C SER A 132 15.92 8.84 -0.93
N GLY A 133 15.66 7.57 -0.57
CA GLY A 133 14.44 6.88 -0.98
C GLY A 133 13.20 7.60 -0.46
N ARG A 134 12.26 7.90 -1.36
CA ARG A 134 10.99 8.60 -1.05
C ARG A 134 9.79 7.90 -1.69
N HIS A 135 9.95 6.64 -2.04
CA HIS A 135 8.86 5.83 -2.49
C HIS A 135 9.10 4.36 -2.17
N GLU A 136 7.99 3.65 -2.11
CA GLU A 136 7.92 2.19 -2.17
C GLU A 136 6.97 1.82 -3.30
N THR A 137 6.97 0.55 -3.70
CA THR A 137 6.20 0.05 -4.84
C THR A 137 5.09 -0.88 -4.37
N ILE A 138 3.97 -0.91 -5.07
CA ILE A 138 2.95 -1.96 -4.96
C ILE A 138 2.82 -2.61 -6.33
N LEU A 139 3.16 -3.90 -6.42
CA LEU A 139 2.90 -4.69 -7.61
C LEU A 139 1.46 -5.20 -7.55
N TRP A 140 0.60 -4.72 -8.45
CA TRP A 140 -0.78 -5.19 -8.57
C TRP A 140 -0.92 -6.18 -9.71
N TYR A 141 -1.25 -7.42 -9.36
CA TYR A 141 -1.59 -8.49 -10.28
C TYR A 141 -3.09 -8.82 -10.19
N SER A 142 -3.68 -9.23 -11.32
CA SER A 142 -5.00 -9.87 -11.34
C SER A 142 -4.90 -11.33 -11.77
N LYS A 143 -5.79 -12.19 -11.28
CA LYS A 143 -5.93 -13.56 -11.78
C LYS A 143 -6.87 -13.56 -13.00
N GLY A 144 -6.33 -13.80 -14.19
CA GLY A 144 -7.06 -13.66 -15.45
C GLY A 144 -7.25 -12.20 -15.93
N ASP A 145 -7.95 -12.05 -17.07
CA ASP A 145 -8.22 -10.76 -17.73
C ASP A 145 -9.53 -10.08 -17.33
N LYS A 146 -10.49 -10.85 -16.82
CA LYS A 146 -11.74 -10.32 -16.30
C LYS A 146 -11.62 -10.21 -14.79
N TYR A 147 -11.32 -9.01 -14.29
CA TYR A 147 -11.10 -8.77 -12.87
C TYR A 147 -11.95 -7.62 -12.33
N VAL A 148 -12.13 -7.60 -11.01
CA VAL A 148 -12.86 -6.51 -10.32
C VAL A 148 -12.00 -5.25 -10.34
N PHE A 149 -12.53 -4.18 -10.92
CA PHE A 149 -11.92 -2.85 -10.87
C PHE A 149 -12.99 -1.75 -10.83
N ASN A 150 -13.26 -1.22 -9.64
CA ASN A 150 -14.17 -0.12 -9.39
C ASN A 150 -13.40 1.21 -9.35
N LEU A 151 -13.13 1.76 -10.53
CA LEU A 151 -12.41 3.04 -10.65
C LEU A 151 -13.17 4.18 -9.96
N ASP A 152 -14.50 4.21 -10.06
CA ASP A 152 -15.32 5.30 -9.57
C ASP A 152 -15.25 5.44 -8.04
N ALA A 153 -15.09 4.32 -7.31
CA ALA A 153 -14.91 4.31 -5.85
C ALA A 153 -13.57 4.92 -5.38
N VAL A 154 -12.60 5.11 -6.28
CA VAL A 154 -11.25 5.58 -5.95
C VAL A 154 -10.81 6.79 -6.74
N ARG A 155 -11.74 7.45 -7.44
CA ARG A 155 -11.46 8.72 -8.10
C ARG A 155 -11.03 9.77 -7.09
N ILE A 156 -10.19 10.68 -7.56
CA ILE A 156 -9.76 11.84 -6.78
C ILE A 156 -10.26 13.14 -7.43
N PRO A 157 -10.46 14.21 -6.66
CA PRO A 157 -10.95 15.49 -7.18
C PRO A 157 -10.18 15.96 -8.41
N GLN A 158 -10.92 16.48 -9.40
CA GLN A 158 -10.32 17.09 -10.58
C GLN A 158 -9.62 18.39 -10.20
N LYS A 159 -8.44 18.65 -10.79
CA LYS A 159 -7.78 19.95 -10.64
C LYS A 159 -8.57 21.08 -11.33
N TYR A 160 -9.26 20.76 -12.41
CA TYR A 160 -10.01 21.71 -13.23
C TYR A 160 -11.42 21.16 -13.54
N PRO A 161 -12.33 21.09 -12.55
CA PRO A 161 -13.66 20.48 -12.73
C PRO A 161 -14.53 21.25 -13.74
N GLY A 162 -14.32 22.56 -13.88
CA GLY A 162 -15.04 23.40 -14.86
C GLY A 162 -14.47 23.35 -16.28
N LYS A 163 -13.44 22.55 -16.56
CA LYS A 163 -12.79 22.55 -17.88
C LYS A 163 -13.72 21.94 -18.93
N LEU A 164 -14.13 22.76 -19.90
CA LEU A 164 -14.89 22.31 -21.06
C LEU A 164 -13.96 21.73 -22.14
N ALA A 165 -14.45 20.75 -22.89
CA ALA A 165 -13.76 20.27 -24.08
C ALA A 165 -13.77 21.38 -25.14
N TYR A 166 -12.59 21.64 -25.72
CA TYR A 166 -12.38 22.76 -26.65
C TYR A 166 -12.50 22.34 -28.13
N LYS A 167 -12.50 21.03 -28.41
CA LYS A 167 -12.58 20.43 -29.76
C LYS A 167 -13.33 19.08 -29.71
N GLY A 168 -13.74 18.59 -30.89
CA GLY A 168 -14.45 17.32 -31.07
C GLY A 168 -15.94 17.38 -30.74
N ASP A 169 -16.61 16.24 -30.83
CA ASP A 169 -18.08 16.12 -30.70
C ASP A 169 -18.62 16.56 -29.33
N ARG A 170 -17.75 16.60 -28.32
CA ARG A 170 -18.08 17.05 -26.96
C ARG A 170 -17.73 18.52 -26.70
N ARG A 171 -17.42 19.32 -27.74
CA ARG A 171 -17.07 20.74 -27.57
C ARG A 171 -18.18 21.48 -26.80
N GLY A 172 -17.78 22.23 -25.78
CA GLY A 172 -18.72 22.94 -24.90
C GLY A 172 -19.29 22.09 -23.75
N GLN A 173 -19.03 20.78 -23.72
CA GLN A 173 -19.36 19.90 -22.60
C GLN A 173 -18.17 19.78 -21.63
N TYR A 174 -18.43 19.37 -20.38
CA TYR A 174 -17.37 19.11 -19.41
C TYR A 174 -16.44 18.00 -19.91
N SER A 175 -15.13 18.29 -19.87
CA SER A 175 -14.09 17.37 -20.36
C SER A 175 -13.76 16.25 -19.38
N CYS A 176 -14.15 16.39 -18.11
CA CYS A 176 -13.82 15.50 -17.03
C CYS A 176 -15.02 14.68 -16.54
N ASN A 177 -14.74 13.51 -15.96
CA ASN A 177 -15.75 12.74 -15.23
C ASN A 177 -16.14 13.48 -13.94
N PRO A 178 -17.45 13.60 -13.62
CA PRO A 178 -17.96 14.36 -12.48
C PRO A 178 -17.54 13.78 -11.12
N LEU A 179 -17.28 12.48 -11.04
CA LEU A 179 -16.82 11.81 -9.82
C LEU A 179 -15.32 12.01 -9.54
N GLY A 180 -14.58 12.64 -10.47
CA GLY A 180 -13.15 12.88 -10.32
C GLY A 180 -12.30 12.25 -11.43
N LYS A 181 -10.98 12.41 -11.33
CA LYS A 181 -10.02 11.73 -12.22
C LYS A 181 -9.62 10.38 -11.67
N ASN A 182 -9.12 9.53 -12.57
CA ASN A 182 -8.35 8.36 -12.18
C ASN A 182 -7.19 8.81 -11.27
N PRO A 183 -6.96 8.14 -10.11
CA PRO A 183 -5.87 8.49 -9.20
C PRO A 183 -4.48 8.34 -9.82
N GLY A 184 -4.37 7.61 -10.94
CA GLY A 184 -3.10 7.21 -11.53
C GLY A 184 -2.43 6.12 -10.68
N ASP A 185 -1.19 5.80 -11.04
CA ASP A 185 -0.35 4.82 -10.36
C ASP A 185 0.77 5.45 -9.53
N VAL A 186 0.73 6.78 -9.32
CA VAL A 186 1.63 7.49 -8.38
C VAL A 186 0.79 8.08 -7.25
N TRP A 187 0.89 7.49 -6.07
CA TRP A 187 0.07 7.83 -4.92
C TRP A 187 0.88 8.59 -3.89
N ILE A 188 0.50 9.85 -3.65
CA ILE A 188 1.13 10.70 -2.65
C ILE A 188 0.36 10.55 -1.34
N ILE A 189 0.88 9.72 -0.44
CA ILE A 189 0.25 9.43 0.86
C ILE A 189 1.34 9.50 1.94
N PRO A 190 1.15 10.27 3.03
CA PRO A 190 2.13 10.34 4.11
C PRO A 190 2.40 8.98 4.76
N ASN A 191 3.64 8.71 5.16
CA ASN A 191 3.97 7.51 5.90
C ASN A 191 3.63 7.64 7.40
N VAL A 192 3.43 6.50 8.06
CA VAL A 192 3.06 6.45 9.49
C VAL A 192 4.32 6.56 10.35
N LYS A 193 4.72 7.80 10.65
CA LYS A 193 5.89 8.14 11.49
C LYS A 193 5.53 9.15 12.58
N ASN A 194 6.31 9.16 13.66
CA ASN A 194 6.23 10.13 14.77
C ASN A 194 4.79 10.41 15.25
N ASN A 195 4.27 11.61 14.94
CA ASN A 195 2.96 12.12 15.39
C ASN A 195 1.79 11.76 14.44
N HIS A 196 1.99 10.84 13.49
CA HIS A 196 0.91 10.41 12.61
C HIS A 196 -0.23 9.77 13.43
N VAL A 197 -1.48 10.15 13.15
CA VAL A 197 -2.66 9.72 13.93
C VAL A 197 -2.83 8.20 14.02
N GLU A 198 -2.39 7.48 12.98
CA GLU A 198 -2.45 6.01 12.91
C GLU A 198 -1.25 5.32 13.57
N LYS A 199 -0.27 6.06 14.10
CA LYS A 199 0.99 5.47 14.58
C LYS A 199 0.74 4.53 15.77
N THR A 200 1.30 3.33 15.66
CA THR A 200 1.36 2.34 16.74
C THR A 200 2.82 1.97 17.06
N SER A 201 2.99 0.97 17.93
CA SER A 201 4.30 0.38 18.26
C SER A 201 4.95 -0.37 17.10
N HIS A 202 4.26 -0.63 15.99
CA HIS A 202 4.86 -1.29 14.84
C HIS A 202 5.88 -0.36 14.14
N PRO A 203 7.11 -0.84 13.84
CA PRO A 203 8.17 0.01 13.32
C PRO A 203 7.96 0.40 11.85
N CYS A 204 7.34 -0.47 11.07
CA CYS A 204 7.12 -0.32 9.62
C CYS A 204 5.63 -0.43 9.29
N GLN A 205 4.79 0.39 9.92
CA GLN A 205 3.36 0.46 9.59
C GLN A 205 3.15 1.35 8.36
N PHE A 206 2.44 0.87 7.35
CA PHE A 206 1.94 1.70 6.24
C PHE A 206 0.54 2.27 6.58
N PRO A 207 0.14 3.41 5.96
CA PRO A 207 -1.13 4.08 6.25
C PRO A 207 -2.33 3.28 5.75
N ILE A 208 -3.47 3.40 6.44
CA ILE A 208 -4.74 2.73 6.09
C ILE A 208 -5.22 3.09 4.69
N GLU A 209 -4.94 4.32 4.23
CA GLU A 209 -5.39 4.80 2.91
C GLU A 209 -4.91 3.94 1.73
N ILE A 210 -3.74 3.29 1.85
CA ILE A 210 -3.20 2.42 0.79
C ILE A 210 -4.10 1.18 0.59
N PRO A 211 -4.27 0.29 1.58
CA PRO A 211 -5.18 -0.84 1.43
C PRO A 211 -6.63 -0.40 1.28
N GLU A 212 -7.05 0.73 1.85
CA GLU A 212 -8.41 1.27 1.66
C GLU A 212 -8.69 1.54 0.17
N ARG A 213 -7.75 2.18 -0.54
CA ARG A 213 -7.86 2.40 -1.99
C ARG A 213 -7.90 1.09 -2.76
N LEU A 214 -7.02 0.14 -2.43
CA LEU A 214 -6.96 -1.16 -3.09
C LEU A 214 -8.26 -1.96 -2.88
N ILE A 215 -8.80 -1.98 -1.67
CA ILE A 215 -10.02 -2.72 -1.32
C ILE A 215 -11.24 -2.12 -2.03
N LEU A 216 -11.38 -0.80 -2.04
CA LEU A 216 -12.46 -0.11 -2.75
C LEU A 216 -12.42 -0.36 -4.26
N ALA A 217 -11.22 -0.41 -4.84
CA ALA A 217 -11.05 -0.67 -6.27
C ALA A 217 -11.21 -2.16 -6.63
N LEU A 218 -10.70 -3.09 -5.81
CA LEU A 218 -10.43 -4.47 -6.24
C LEU A 218 -11.30 -5.53 -5.54
N ALA A 219 -12.21 -5.13 -4.65
CA ALA A 219 -13.11 -6.04 -3.96
C ALA A 219 -14.51 -5.44 -3.79
N LYS A 220 -15.53 -6.30 -3.64
CA LYS A 220 -16.90 -5.92 -3.30
C LYS A 220 -17.19 -6.16 -1.82
N GLU A 221 -18.27 -5.59 -1.30
CA GLU A 221 -18.72 -5.87 0.07
C GLU A 221 -18.90 -7.38 0.28
N GLY A 222 -18.55 -7.87 1.47
CA GLY A 222 -18.58 -9.29 1.81
C GLY A 222 -17.43 -10.13 1.23
N ASP A 223 -16.66 -9.64 0.26
CA ASP A 223 -15.52 -10.38 -0.28
C ASP A 223 -14.42 -10.60 0.79
N LEU A 224 -13.69 -11.70 0.65
CA LEU A 224 -12.54 -12.04 1.51
C LEU A 224 -11.27 -11.34 1.03
N VAL A 225 -10.70 -10.53 1.92
CA VAL A 225 -9.36 -9.92 1.80
C VAL A 225 -8.37 -10.71 2.66
N VAL A 226 -7.15 -10.95 2.17
CA VAL A 226 -6.12 -11.71 2.89
C VAL A 226 -4.83 -10.90 3.02
N ASP A 227 -4.25 -10.89 4.21
CA ASP A 227 -2.94 -10.32 4.50
C ASP A 227 -2.05 -11.34 5.24
N PRO A 228 -1.14 -12.04 4.54
CA PRO A 228 -0.24 -13.03 5.15
C PRO A 228 0.69 -12.44 6.20
N PHE A 229 0.97 -11.13 6.15
CA PHE A 229 1.93 -10.43 7.03
C PHE A 229 1.25 -9.27 7.77
N LEU A 230 0.22 -9.62 8.54
CA LEU A 230 -0.78 -8.70 9.06
C LEU A 230 -0.20 -7.56 9.90
N GLY A 231 0.86 -7.83 10.69
CA GLY A 231 1.41 -6.87 11.63
C GLY A 231 0.34 -6.37 12.60
N VAL A 232 0.22 -5.05 12.67
CA VAL A 232 -0.79 -4.38 13.51
C VAL A 232 -2.15 -4.22 12.81
N GLY A 233 -2.40 -4.93 11.70
CA GLY A 233 -3.72 -5.06 11.09
C GLY A 233 -4.17 -3.88 10.25
N THR A 234 -3.27 -3.18 9.54
CA THR A 234 -3.67 -2.06 8.68
C THR A 234 -4.61 -2.51 7.55
N VAL A 235 -4.34 -3.65 6.89
CA VAL A 235 -5.23 -4.21 5.85
C VAL A 235 -6.55 -4.65 6.46
N ALA A 236 -6.53 -5.36 7.60
CA ALA A 236 -7.74 -5.78 8.28
C ALA A 236 -8.63 -4.61 8.72
N VAL A 237 -8.03 -3.54 9.22
CA VAL A 237 -8.76 -2.29 9.53
C VAL A 237 -9.42 -1.72 8.28
N ALA A 238 -8.70 -1.62 7.16
CA ALA A 238 -9.27 -1.12 5.91
C ALA A 238 -10.42 -2.01 5.39
N ALA A 239 -10.29 -3.34 5.51
CA ALA A 239 -11.33 -4.28 5.11
C ALA A 239 -12.61 -4.12 5.92
N VAL A 240 -12.51 -4.08 7.26
CA VAL A 240 -13.70 -3.96 8.12
C VAL A 240 -14.39 -2.60 8.01
N LEU A 241 -13.64 -1.52 7.75
CA LEU A 241 -14.20 -0.18 7.50
C LEU A 241 -15.11 -0.15 6.26
N HIS A 242 -14.87 -1.05 5.32
CA HIS A 242 -15.61 -1.16 4.07
C HIS A 242 -16.35 -2.49 3.97
N GLU A 243 -16.73 -3.11 5.08
CA GLU A 243 -17.60 -4.29 5.08
C GLU A 243 -17.06 -5.49 4.26
N ARG A 244 -15.73 -5.62 4.16
CA ARG A 244 -15.06 -6.81 3.62
C ARG A 244 -14.69 -7.73 4.77
N ARG A 245 -14.70 -9.03 4.47
CA ARG A 245 -14.17 -10.05 5.37
C ARG A 245 -12.65 -10.04 5.29
N VAL A 246 -11.96 -10.42 6.36
CA VAL A 246 -10.50 -10.46 6.35
C VAL A 246 -9.91 -11.66 7.10
N ALA A 247 -8.83 -12.22 6.55
CA ALA A 247 -7.97 -13.16 7.24
C ALA A 247 -6.52 -12.70 7.16
N GLY A 248 -5.78 -12.78 8.26
CA GLY A 248 -4.35 -12.52 8.24
C GLY A 248 -3.60 -13.15 9.41
N ALA A 249 -2.30 -13.29 9.23
CA ALA A 249 -1.40 -13.93 10.18
C ALA A 249 -0.31 -12.99 10.67
N ASP A 250 0.09 -13.16 11.94
CA ASP A 250 1.35 -12.63 12.44
C ASP A 250 1.90 -13.55 13.53
N ILE A 251 3.22 -13.76 13.54
CA ILE A 251 3.90 -14.59 14.53
C ILE A 251 4.00 -13.90 15.90
N LYS A 252 3.95 -12.56 15.95
CA LYS A 252 4.15 -11.74 17.16
C LYS A 252 2.79 -11.37 17.76
N GLU A 253 2.42 -12.04 18.84
CA GLU A 253 1.16 -11.79 19.57
C GLU A 253 0.97 -10.32 19.98
N LYS A 254 2.06 -9.61 20.29
CA LYS A 254 2.00 -8.18 20.60
C LYS A 254 1.42 -7.33 19.45
N TYR A 255 1.64 -7.73 18.19
CA TYR A 255 1.08 -7.05 17.03
C TYR A 255 -0.39 -7.42 16.83
N LEU A 256 -0.75 -8.69 16.98
CA LEU A 256 -2.15 -9.14 16.93
C LEU A 256 -3.01 -8.50 18.03
N ALA A 257 -2.47 -8.28 19.23
CA ALA A 257 -3.15 -7.59 20.31
C ALA A 257 -3.49 -6.13 19.94
N VAL A 258 -2.57 -5.43 19.25
CA VAL A 258 -2.83 -4.08 18.72
C VAL A 258 -3.83 -4.14 17.57
N ALA A 259 -3.70 -5.10 16.65
CA ALA A 259 -4.62 -5.31 15.55
C ALA A 259 -6.07 -5.50 16.05
N ARG A 260 -6.28 -6.34 17.08
CA ARG A 260 -7.60 -6.52 17.72
C ARG A 260 -8.19 -5.22 18.21
N LYS A 261 -7.42 -4.41 18.95
CA LYS A 261 -7.90 -3.11 19.45
C LYS A 261 -8.30 -2.17 18.32
N ARG A 262 -7.47 -2.08 17.26
CA ARG A 262 -7.75 -1.23 16.09
C ARG A 262 -8.98 -1.67 15.32
N ILE A 263 -9.13 -2.98 15.08
CA ILE A 263 -10.26 -3.56 14.37
C ILE A 263 -11.55 -3.34 15.17
N SER A 264 -11.54 -3.61 16.48
CA SER A 264 -12.71 -3.34 17.33
C SER A 264 -13.08 -1.85 17.34
N ALA A 265 -12.10 -0.95 17.39
CA ALA A 265 -12.35 0.49 17.30
C ALA A 265 -12.92 0.90 15.93
N ALA A 266 -12.49 0.25 14.84
CA ALA A 266 -13.00 0.49 13.49
C ALA A 266 -14.46 0.04 13.36
N ILE A 267 -14.77 -1.20 13.80
CA ILE A 267 -16.12 -1.76 13.81
C ILE A 267 -17.08 -0.87 14.63
N ALA A 268 -16.58 -0.31 15.74
CA ALA A 268 -17.37 0.53 16.60
C ALA A 268 -17.47 1.99 16.11
N GLY A 269 -16.75 2.39 15.06
CA GLY A 269 -16.80 3.75 14.49
C GLY A 269 -15.94 4.80 15.23
N HIS A 270 -15.02 4.37 16.09
CA HIS A 270 -14.20 5.27 16.94
C HIS A 270 -12.72 5.28 16.57
N LEU A 271 -12.31 4.56 15.51
CA LEU A 271 -10.92 4.50 15.12
C LEU A 271 -10.41 5.87 14.66
N LYS A 272 -9.40 6.38 15.37
CA LYS A 272 -8.63 7.54 14.91
C LYS A 272 -7.79 7.13 13.71
N ARG A 273 -8.07 7.74 12.55
CA ARG A 273 -7.35 7.51 11.30
C ARG A 273 -7.25 8.79 10.48
N ARG A 274 -6.37 8.79 9.49
CA ARG A 274 -6.38 9.81 8.45
C ARG A 274 -7.59 9.56 7.53
N PRO A 275 -8.48 10.54 7.29
CA PRO A 275 -9.56 10.39 6.33
C PRO A 275 -9.03 10.03 4.93
N PHE A 276 -9.78 9.15 4.24
CA PHE A 276 -9.46 8.73 2.88
C PHE A 276 -9.42 9.93 1.93
N GLY A 277 -8.36 10.03 1.11
CA GLY A 277 -8.21 11.10 0.13
C GLY A 277 -7.91 12.48 0.73
N GLN A 278 -7.64 12.58 2.04
CA GLN A 278 -7.21 13.84 2.64
C GLN A 278 -5.94 14.35 1.92
N PRO A 279 -5.82 15.64 1.58
CA PRO A 279 -4.59 16.19 1.02
C PRO A 279 -3.43 16.17 2.03
N VAL A 280 -2.19 16.11 1.55
CA VAL A 280 -1.01 16.32 2.40
C VAL A 280 -1.08 17.74 2.97
N TYR A 281 -0.77 17.89 4.26
CA TYR A 281 -0.80 19.19 4.91
C TYR A 281 0.20 20.13 4.23
N GLN A 282 -0.29 21.28 3.77
CA GLN A 282 0.55 22.37 3.29
C GLN A 282 0.64 23.43 4.40
N PRO A 283 1.84 23.74 4.89
CA PRO A 283 2.00 24.79 5.89
C PRO A 283 1.54 26.14 5.34
N LYS A 284 1.03 27.01 6.22
CA LYS A 284 0.57 28.34 5.84
C LYS A 284 1.70 29.12 5.16
N PRO A 285 1.46 29.76 4.00
CA PRO A 285 2.41 30.68 3.39
C PRO A 285 2.86 31.75 4.38
N ASN A 286 4.10 32.22 4.26
CA ASN A 286 4.70 33.25 5.10
C ASN A 286 4.76 32.92 6.61
N SER A 287 4.66 31.64 6.98
CA SER A 287 4.93 31.18 8.35
C SER A 287 6.44 30.90 8.55
N PRO A 288 6.94 30.83 9.79
CA PRO A 288 8.32 30.38 10.06
C PRO A 288 8.67 29.01 9.44
N LEU A 289 7.66 28.18 9.13
CA LEU A 289 7.83 26.88 8.48
C LEU A 289 7.99 26.97 6.95
N THR A 290 7.50 28.04 6.33
CA THR A 290 7.56 28.26 4.87
C THR A 290 8.52 29.37 4.46
N THR A 291 8.98 30.17 5.43
CA THR A 291 9.94 31.25 5.21
C THR A 291 11.32 30.71 5.52
N SER A 292 12.16 30.57 4.49
CA SER A 292 13.54 30.14 4.69
C SER A 292 14.29 31.18 5.52
N PRO A 293 14.82 30.83 6.71
CA PRO A 293 15.60 31.76 7.52
C PRO A 293 16.93 32.13 6.85
N TRP A 294 17.32 31.36 5.83
CA TRP A 294 18.56 31.53 5.06
C TRP A 294 18.38 32.44 3.84
N ILE A 295 17.13 32.74 3.45
CA ILE A 295 16.82 33.72 2.41
C ILE A 295 16.66 35.08 3.10
N ALA A 296 17.76 35.64 3.59
CA ALA A 296 17.83 37.07 3.85
C ALA A 296 17.75 37.82 2.51
N ARG A 297 17.07 38.99 2.48
CA ARG A 297 16.84 39.87 1.32
C ARG A 297 18.06 40.02 0.38
N SER A 298 18.26 39.08 -0.53
CA SER A 298 19.26 39.18 -1.58
C SER A 298 18.57 39.81 -2.79
N GLN A 299 18.83 41.09 -3.02
CA GLN A 299 18.68 41.62 -4.37
C GLN A 299 19.49 40.70 -5.32
N PRO A 300 18.92 40.25 -6.43
CA PRO A 300 19.62 39.34 -7.32
C PRO A 300 20.86 40.07 -7.87
N LYS A 301 22.06 39.63 -7.47
CA LYS A 301 23.26 39.92 -8.25
C LYS A 301 23.07 39.19 -9.59
N SER A 302 22.80 39.95 -10.64
CA SER A 302 22.84 39.44 -12.00
C SER A 302 24.21 38.81 -12.23
N TYR A 303 24.24 37.50 -12.49
CA TYR A 303 25.44 36.80 -12.93
C TYR A 303 25.71 36.97 -14.43
N PHE A 304 24.91 37.80 -15.11
CA PHE A 304 25.07 38.14 -16.53
C PHE A 304 25.08 39.66 -16.70
N THR A 305 26.21 40.29 -16.39
CA THR A 305 26.56 41.58 -16.98
C THR A 305 28.06 41.60 -17.25
N ASN A 306 28.37 41.81 -18.54
CA ASN A 306 29.66 42.17 -19.14
C ASN A 306 30.57 41.01 -19.58
N ALA A 307 30.21 40.42 -20.71
CA ALA A 307 31.19 40.19 -21.77
C ALA A 307 30.89 41.21 -22.88
N ARG A 308 31.71 42.27 -22.95
CA ARG A 308 31.98 43.05 -24.16
C ARG A 308 33.42 42.80 -24.53
#